data_AF-A0A1H3IWJ0-F1
#
_entry.id   AF-A0A1H3IWJ0-F1
#
_cell.length_a   1.000
_cell.length_b   1.000
_cell.length_c   1.000
_cell.angle_alpha   90.00
_cell.angle_beta   90.00
_cell.angle_gamma   90.00
#
_symmetry.space_group_name_H-M   'P 1'
#
loop_
_entity.id
_entity.type
_entity.pdbx_description
1 polymer ?
#
loop_
_entity_poly.entity_id
_entity_poly.type
_entity_poly.pdbx_seq_one_letter_code
_entity_poly.pdbx_strand_id
1 'polypeptide(L)'
;MPVYIQNNLTPKRDAKAKNFDQWTLNNFIDVAHELNLIEHDTYKFSKELRDFRNYIHPFQQMTENFHPREETAKICLQVLKATIADISKNELTI
;
A
#
# COMPACT_ATOMS: atom_id res chain seq x y z
N MET A 1 -5.12 20.86 -12.46
CA MET A 1 -4.67 20.50 -11.09
C MET A 1 -4.41 18.99 -11.11
N PRO A 2 -3.27 18.47 -10.63
CA PRO A 2 -3.00 17.03 -10.66
C PRO A 2 -4.10 16.22 -9.96
N VAL A 3 -4.50 15.10 -10.57
CA VAL A 3 -5.67 14.29 -10.16
C VAL A 3 -5.56 13.80 -8.71
N TYR A 4 -4.34 13.50 -8.25
CA TYR A 4 -4.08 13.00 -6.90
C TYR A 4 -4.33 14.03 -5.77
N ILE A 5 -4.33 15.34 -6.04
CA ILE A 5 -4.48 16.37 -4.99
C ILE A 5 -5.96 16.63 -4.61
N GLN A 6 -6.88 16.21 -5.48
CA GLN A 6 -8.33 16.38 -5.29
C GLN A 6 -8.94 15.26 -4.42
N ASN A 7 -8.15 14.21 -4.16
CA ASN A 7 -8.57 12.95 -3.57
C ASN A 7 -8.79 13.07 -2.05
N ASN A 8 -9.82 12.42 -1.51
CA ASN A 8 -10.24 12.62 -0.11
C ASN A 8 -9.24 12.00 0.89
N LEU A 9 -8.55 10.93 0.47
CA LEU A 9 -7.54 10.23 1.26
C LEU A 9 -6.15 10.88 1.19
N THR A 10 -6.01 11.96 0.42
CA THR A 10 -4.78 12.76 0.38
C THR A 10 -4.45 13.27 1.78
N PRO A 11 -3.24 13.01 2.31
CA PRO A 11 -2.85 13.57 3.59
C PRO A 11 -2.76 15.09 3.45
N LYS A 12 -3.59 15.81 4.20
CA LYS A 12 -3.64 17.28 4.23
C LYS A 12 -3.03 17.81 5.53
N ARG A 13 -2.33 18.93 5.45
CA ARG A 13 -1.92 19.73 6.61
C ARG A 13 -2.38 21.16 6.35
N ASP A 14 -3.18 21.71 7.25
CA ASP A 14 -3.69 23.09 7.12
C ASP A 14 -4.44 23.33 5.80
N ALA A 15 -5.35 22.40 5.44
CA ALA A 15 -6.11 22.37 4.20
C ALA A 15 -5.30 22.27 2.88
N LYS A 16 -3.96 22.27 2.93
CA LYS A 16 -3.10 22.00 1.78
C LYS A 16 -2.68 20.53 1.76
N ALA A 17 -2.66 19.93 0.56
CA ALA A 17 -2.12 18.59 0.40
C ALA A 17 -0.63 18.58 0.78
N LYS A 18 -0.22 17.55 1.51
CA LYS A 18 1.19 17.34 1.85
C LYS A 18 1.98 17.01 0.59
N ASN A 19 3.24 17.43 0.56
CA ASN A 19 4.19 17.00 -0.45
C ASN A 19 4.46 15.49 -0.33
N PHE A 20 4.83 14.85 -1.45
CA PHE A 20 5.09 13.41 -1.51
C PHE A 20 6.14 12.91 -0.51
N ASP A 21 7.09 13.75 -0.08
CA ASP A 21 8.08 13.39 0.94
C ASP A 21 7.46 13.08 2.32
N GLN A 22 6.24 13.57 2.56
CA GLN A 22 5.54 13.43 3.83
C GLN A 22 4.45 12.35 3.79
N TRP A 23 4.33 11.63 2.67
CA TRP A 23 3.33 10.58 2.50
C TRP A 23 3.84 9.29 3.12
N THR A 24 3.00 8.65 3.92
CA THR A 24 3.28 7.31 4.43
C THR A 24 2.94 6.27 3.36
N LEU A 25 3.52 5.07 3.46
CA LEU A 25 3.15 3.95 2.58
C LEU A 25 1.64 3.69 2.59
N ASN A 26 0.98 3.87 3.74
CA ASN A 26 -0.48 3.77 3.83
C ASN A 26 -1.20 4.81 2.95
N ASN A 27 -0.72 6.06 2.93
CA ASN A 27 -1.32 7.10 2.09
C ASN A 27 -1.19 6.78 0.61
N PHE A 28 -0.05 6.21 0.19
CA PHE A 28 0.12 5.77 -1.20
C PHE A 28 -0.86 4.65 -1.58
N ILE A 29 -1.01 3.63 -0.71
CA ILE A 29 -1.93 2.51 -0.95
C ILE A 29 -3.39 3.00 -0.99
N ASP A 30 -3.78 3.87 -0.06
CA ASP A 30 -5.15 4.42 0.02
C ASP A 30 -5.50 5.27 -1.20
N VAL A 31 -4.59 6.16 -1.63
CA VAL A 31 -4.82 6.99 -2.83
C VAL A 31 -4.77 6.15 -4.11
N ALA A 32 -3.90 5.15 -4.21
CA ALA A 32 -3.87 4.24 -5.37
C ALA A 32 -5.20 3.49 -5.56
N HIS A 33 -5.82 3.03 -4.47
CA HIS A 33 -7.13 2.39 -4.53
C HIS A 33 -8.24 3.39 -4.90
N GLU A 34 -8.25 4.60 -4.34
CA GLU A 34 -9.25 5.62 -4.71
C GLU A 34 -9.10 6.10 -6.17
N LEU A 35 -7.90 6.03 -6.74
CA LEU A 35 -7.63 6.28 -8.16
C LEU A 35 -7.94 5.08 -9.06
N ASN A 36 -8.44 3.97 -8.51
CA ASN A 36 -8.66 2.69 -9.21
C ASN A 36 -7.39 2.17 -9.92
N LEU A 37 -6.20 2.51 -9.41
CA LEU A 37 -4.93 1.98 -9.91
C LEU A 37 -4.73 0.53 -9.48
N ILE A 38 -5.25 0.17 -8.29
CA ILE A 38 -5.19 -1.17 -7.72
C ILE A 38 -6.59 -1.65 -7.39
N GLU A 39 -6.85 -2.93 -7.62
CA GLU A 39 -8.13 -3.56 -7.33
C GLU A 39 -8.37 -3.75 -5.81
N HIS A 40 -9.61 -4.01 -5.42
CA HIS A 40 -10.02 -4.09 -4.01
C HIS A 40 -9.32 -5.20 -3.21
N ASP A 41 -9.10 -6.35 -3.86
CA ASP A 41 -8.34 -7.47 -3.31
C ASP A 41 -6.87 -7.09 -3.11
N THR A 42 -6.24 -6.53 -4.14
CA THR A 42 -4.87 -6.02 -4.09
C THR A 42 -4.69 -4.97 -2.99
N TYR A 43 -5.66 -4.08 -2.79
CA TYR A 43 -5.66 -3.09 -1.71
C TYR A 43 -5.67 -3.72 -0.31
N LYS A 44 -6.57 -4.68 -0.07
CA LYS A 44 -6.62 -5.41 1.22
C LYS A 44 -5.32 -6.14 1.50
N PHE A 45 -4.81 -6.86 0.52
CA PHE A 45 -3.55 -7.58 0.69
C PHE A 45 -2.34 -6.65 0.82
N SER A 46 -2.37 -5.44 0.24
CA SER A 46 -1.32 -4.43 0.40
C SER A 46 -1.21 -3.91 1.84
N LYS A 47 -2.34 -3.82 2.56
CA LYS A 47 -2.33 -3.48 3.99
C LYS A 47 -1.71 -4.59 4.83
N GLU A 48 -2.12 -5.84 4.60
CA GLU A 48 -1.54 -7.00 5.27
C GLU A 48 -0.04 -7.14 4.95
N LEU A 49 0.38 -6.93 3.69
CA LEU A 49 1.78 -6.93 3.25
C LEU A 49 2.64 -5.93 4.02
N ARG A 50 2.12 -4.72 4.20
CA ARG A 50 2.79 -3.67 4.98
C ARG A 50 2.99 -4.13 6.42
N ASP A 51 1.99 -4.78 6.99
CA ASP A 51 2.06 -5.28 8.36
C ASP A 51 3.02 -6.48 8.44
N PHE A 52 3.06 -7.34 7.42
CA PHE A 52 4.08 -8.39 7.31
C PHE A 52 5.51 -7.86 7.28
N ARG A 53 5.73 -6.73 6.59
CA ARG A 53 7.02 -6.03 6.58
C ARG A 53 7.44 -5.53 7.97
N ASN A 54 6.48 -5.26 8.86
CA ASN A 54 6.78 -4.82 10.23
C ASN A 54 7.34 -5.96 11.10
N TYR A 55 7.05 -7.23 10.79
CA TYR A 55 7.63 -8.38 11.51
C TYR A 55 9.12 -8.62 11.27
N ILE A 56 9.76 -7.88 10.36
CA ILE A 56 11.23 -7.86 10.25
C ILE A 56 11.84 -7.30 11.55
N HIS A 57 11.11 -6.50 12.32
CA HIS A 57 11.54 -6.04 13.64
C HIS A 57 11.39 -7.15 14.71
N PRO A 58 12.48 -7.59 15.37
CA PRO A 58 12.46 -8.70 16.32
C PRO A 58 11.46 -8.50 17.48
N PHE A 59 11.26 -7.26 17.90
CA PHE A 59 10.35 -6.93 19.00
C PHE A 59 8.87 -7.14 18.64
N GLN A 60 8.45 -6.79 17.41
CA GLN A 60 7.09 -7.05 16.96
C GLN A 60 6.85 -8.54 16.71
N GLN A 61 7.85 -9.26 16.21
CA GLN A 61 7.78 -10.70 16.02
C GLN A 61 7.52 -11.45 17.34
N MET A 62 8.21 -11.06 18.42
CA MET A 62 8.02 -11.64 19.76
C MET A 62 6.67 -11.27 20.37
N THR A 63 6.21 -10.03 20.17
CA THR A 63 4.96 -9.53 20.75
C THR A 63 3.73 -10.21 20.13
N GLU A 64 3.76 -10.50 18.83
CA GLU A 64 2.65 -11.16 18.14
C GLU A 64 2.83 -12.68 17.97
N ASN A 65 3.94 -13.23 18.48
CA ASN A 65 4.30 -14.65 18.37
C ASN A 65 4.18 -15.19 16.93
N PHE A 66 4.48 -14.32 15.96
CA PHE A 66 4.29 -14.60 14.54
C PHE A 66 5.62 -15.01 13.91
N HIS A 67 5.66 -16.16 13.27
CA HIS A 67 6.85 -16.66 12.59
C HIS A 67 6.58 -16.74 11.09
N PRO A 68 6.97 -15.71 10.30
CA PRO A 68 6.78 -15.74 8.85
C PRO A 68 7.53 -16.95 8.28
N ARG A 69 6.80 -17.80 7.56
CA ARG A 69 7.38 -18.94 6.84
C ARG A 69 7.70 -18.54 5.42
N GLU A 70 8.54 -19.33 4.76
CA GLU A 70 8.87 -19.15 3.33
C GLU A 70 7.59 -19.07 2.47
N GLU A 71 6.58 -19.88 2.78
CA GLU A 71 5.29 -19.85 2.09
C GLU A 71 4.55 -18.52 2.25
N THR A 72 4.60 -17.91 3.44
CA THR A 72 4.03 -16.58 3.66
C THR A 72 4.76 -15.54 2.81
N ALA A 73 6.09 -15.61 2.71
CA ALA A 73 6.86 -14.71 1.86
C ALA A 73 6.54 -14.88 0.37
N LYS A 74 6.30 -16.11 -0.10
CA LYS A 74 5.87 -16.38 -1.48
C LYS A 74 4.50 -15.77 -1.79
N ILE A 75 3.53 -15.89 -0.88
CA ILE A 75 2.21 -15.26 -1.01
C ILE A 75 2.35 -13.74 -1.07
N CYS A 76 3.16 -13.17 -0.17
CA CYS A 76 3.45 -11.74 -0.15
C CYS A 76 4.03 -11.25 -1.49
N LEU A 77 4.99 -12.00 -2.03
CA LEU A 77 5.58 -11.69 -3.33
C LEU A 77 4.55 -11.76 -4.47
N GLN A 78 3.62 -12.72 -4.41
CA GLN A 78 2.57 -12.85 -5.42
C GLN A 78 1.60 -11.67 -5.39
N VAL A 79 1.22 -11.21 -4.20
CA VAL A 79 0.41 -9.99 -4.05
C VAL A 79 1.15 -8.79 -4.63
N LEU A 80 2.44 -8.61 -4.32
CA LEU A 80 3.23 -7.50 -4.86
C LEU A 80 3.25 -7.51 -6.40
N LYS A 81 3.40 -8.69 -7.01
CA LYS A 81 3.35 -8.85 -8.47
C LYS A 81 1.98 -8.47 -9.03
N ALA A 82 0.89 -8.88 -8.36
CA ALA A 82 -0.46 -8.50 -8.76
C ALA A 82 -0.66 -6.98 -8.67
N THR A 83 -0.19 -6.34 -7.59
CA THR A 83 -0.23 -4.88 -7.45
C THR A 83 0.46 -4.15 -8.59
N ILE A 84 1.67 -4.60 -8.96
CA ILE A 84 2.41 -4.00 -10.07
C ILE A 84 1.68 -4.22 -11.40
N ALA A 85 1.08 -5.39 -11.60
CA ALA A 85 0.30 -5.69 -12.80
C ALA A 85 -0.95 -4.82 -12.90
N ASP A 86 -1.68 -4.63 -11.80
CA ASP A 86 -2.85 -3.74 -11.73
C ASP A 86 -2.46 -2.30 -12.08
N ILE A 87 -1.41 -1.78 -11.44
CA ILE A 87 -0.91 -0.43 -11.72
C ILE A 87 -0.53 -0.29 -13.20
N SER A 88 0.26 -1.24 -13.72
CA SER A 88 0.72 -1.18 -15.13
C SER A 88 -0.44 -1.23 -16.13
N LYS A 89 -1.50 -1.97 -15.80
CA LYS A 89 -2.69 -2.10 -16.63
C LYS A 89 -3.58 -0.86 -16.55
N ASN A 90 -3.74 -0.29 -15.35
CA ASN A 90 -4.66 0.81 -15.07
C ASN A 90 -4.03 2.19 -15.33
N GLU A 91 -2.69 2.31 -15.32
CA GLU A 91 -1.96 3.50 -15.79
C GLU A 91 -2.29 3.85 -17.25
N LEU A 92 -2.66 2.87 -18.08
CA LEU A 92 -3.08 3.09 -19.47
C LEU A 92 -4.50 3.67 -19.61
N THR A 93 -5.24 3.80 -18.51
CA THR A 93 -6.66 4.18 -18.51
C THR A 93 -6.89 5.59 -17.93
N ILE A 94 -5.85 6.24 -17.37
CA ILE A 94 -5.90 7.57 -16.73
C ILE A 94 -5.32 8.65 -17.64
#